data_AF-A0A4Q5NUQ3-F1
#
_entry.id   AF-A0A4Q5NUQ3-F1
#
_cell.length_a   1.000
_cell.length_b   1.000
_cell.length_c   1.000
_cell.angle_alpha   90.00
_cell.angle_beta   90.00
_cell.angle_gamma   90.00
#
_symmetry.space_group_name_H-M   'P 1'
#
loop_
_entity.id
_entity.type
_entity.pdbx_description
1 polymer ?
#
loop_
_entity_poly.entity_id
_entity_poly.type
_entity_poly.pdbx_seq_one_letter_code
_entity_poly.pdbx_strand_id
1 'polypeptide(L)'
;MSNVDALLSLRDGFERFASKTDEIGHVLEIELRHLLEEWDERVQKARYQERERQNDLSDALRDLHWCESRDTYGNPPNCSYEQGRVEKAKRDLAKAEAYLQLVGRCLREVHRTCEAFQKHGLALRRVATQTAPNAASYMNLLLRDVENYSFVTSAHSANVAHASIGSASAGGPPVDKTIEEPTKAVPPIRLSPSIRGLALLLQGQLASPSPPDATQIEFAAKNLCSLTELAPEVWSGLTEHQRIEVLGVVECLMAKLQGRSPVPVTIGSEGINIYGGYDAQKGSIALNEDFIRGASPREIIETIVHTGRHAYQAYAMRNPAFHPNPDEVGRWRINNLYYLHADVWGDEAYRNQPVEKDAFAYTEAVMRRLHEYEEEALND
;
A
#
# COMPACT_ATOMS: atom_id res chain seq x y z
N MET A 1 16.27 -40.41 -1.25
CA MET A 1 17.40 -39.49 -1.00
C MET A 1 18.39 -40.21 -0.12
N SER A 2 19.66 -40.22 -0.47
CA SER A 2 20.71 -40.71 0.42
C SER A 2 20.92 -39.73 1.58
N ASN A 3 21.50 -40.19 2.69
CA ASN A 3 21.84 -39.32 3.82
C ASN A 3 22.84 -38.21 3.42
N VAL A 4 23.64 -38.45 2.39
CA VAL A 4 24.58 -37.47 1.81
C VAL A 4 23.81 -36.36 1.07
N ASP A 5 22.77 -36.71 0.30
CA ASP A 5 21.94 -35.72 -0.40
C ASP A 5 21.21 -34.79 0.58
N ALA A 6 20.78 -35.34 1.73
CA ALA A 6 20.14 -34.55 2.79
C ALA A 6 21.12 -33.54 3.43
N LEU A 7 22.36 -33.94 3.70
CA LEU A 7 23.39 -33.08 4.27
C LEU A 7 23.85 -31.98 3.29
N LEU A 8 23.99 -32.32 2.00
CA LEU A 8 24.28 -31.34 0.95
C LEU A 8 23.15 -30.31 0.80
N SER A 9 21.90 -30.78 0.77
CA SER A 9 20.72 -29.92 0.70
C SER A 9 20.63 -28.96 1.90
N LEU A 10 20.94 -29.45 3.10
CA LEU A 10 20.92 -28.65 4.32
C LEU A 10 22.05 -27.60 4.33
N ARG A 11 23.27 -27.94 3.90
CA ARG A 11 24.39 -27.00 3.73
C ARG A 11 24.02 -25.88 2.77
N ASP A 12 23.56 -26.23 1.57
CA ASP A 12 23.17 -25.25 0.55
C ASP A 12 21.99 -24.37 1.05
N GLY A 13 21.14 -24.93 1.91
CA GLY A 13 20.11 -24.19 2.64
C GLY A 13 20.69 -23.07 3.53
N PHE A 14 21.70 -23.35 4.34
CA PHE A 14 22.33 -22.34 5.19
C PHE A 14 23.07 -21.27 4.41
N GLU A 15 23.77 -21.63 3.33
CA GLU A 15 24.48 -20.66 2.48
C GLU A 15 23.51 -19.73 1.76
N ARG A 16 22.41 -20.28 1.21
CA ARG A 16 21.33 -19.47 0.60
C ARG A 16 20.65 -18.58 1.63
N PHE A 17 20.36 -19.11 2.82
CA PHE A 17 19.79 -18.33 3.92
C PHE A 17 20.70 -17.15 4.30
N ALA A 18 21.99 -17.40 4.47
CA ALA A 18 22.98 -16.37 4.82
C ALA A 18 23.04 -15.25 3.77
N SER A 19 23.20 -15.64 2.50
CA SER A 19 23.28 -14.71 1.38
C SER A 19 22.01 -13.86 1.24
N LYS A 20 20.83 -14.50 1.24
CA LYS A 20 19.56 -13.79 1.08
C LYS A 20 19.25 -12.88 2.26
N THR A 21 19.62 -13.28 3.47
CA THR A 21 19.42 -12.47 4.68
C THR A 21 20.30 -11.22 4.69
N ASP A 22 21.55 -11.30 4.23
CA ASP A 22 22.44 -10.12 4.13
C ASP A 22 21.98 -9.16 3.03
N GLU A 23 21.57 -9.68 1.87
CA GLU A 23 20.99 -8.89 0.77
C GLU A 23 19.74 -8.12 1.22
N ILE A 24 18.77 -8.82 1.82
CA ILE A 24 17.53 -8.20 2.34
C ILE A 24 17.85 -7.21 3.47
N GLY A 25 18.77 -7.57 4.36
CA GLY A 25 19.19 -6.70 5.45
C GLY A 25 19.75 -5.37 4.95
N HIS A 26 20.61 -5.40 3.94
CA HIS A 26 21.19 -4.19 3.36
C HIS A 26 20.16 -3.28 2.70
N VAL A 27 19.22 -3.87 1.93
CA VAL A 27 18.11 -3.11 1.32
C VAL A 27 17.25 -2.44 2.39
N LEU A 28 16.91 -3.16 3.45
CA LEU A 28 16.10 -2.62 4.54
C LEU A 28 16.84 -1.50 5.31
N GLU A 29 18.16 -1.61 5.51
CA GLU A 29 18.97 -0.53 6.12
C GLU A 29 18.94 0.76 5.29
N ILE A 30 18.99 0.65 3.96
CA ILE A 30 18.89 1.80 3.04
C ILE A 30 17.49 2.43 3.13
N GLU A 31 16.44 1.62 3.05
CA GLU A 31 15.05 2.11 3.12
C GLU A 31 14.75 2.80 4.46
N LEU A 32 15.26 2.29 5.58
CA LEU A 32 15.09 2.93 6.88
C LEU A 32 15.80 4.28 6.96
N ARG A 33 16.93 4.44 6.27
CA ARG A 33 17.64 5.73 6.21
C ARG A 33 16.83 6.74 5.41
N HIS A 34 16.36 6.36 4.23
CA HIS A 34 15.51 7.24 3.41
C HIS A 34 14.24 7.64 4.16
N LEU A 35 13.59 6.72 4.86
CA LEU A 35 12.43 7.03 5.69
C LEU A 35 12.75 8.10 6.74
N LEU A 36 13.89 8.00 7.42
CA LEU A 36 14.31 9.00 8.42
C LEU A 36 14.60 10.36 7.79
N GLU A 37 15.26 10.38 6.63
CA GLU A 37 15.54 11.62 5.87
C GLU A 37 14.23 12.30 5.42
N GLU A 38 13.28 11.56 4.87
CA GLU A 38 11.96 12.08 4.47
C GLU A 38 11.20 12.69 5.65
N TRP A 39 11.24 12.05 6.82
CA TRP A 39 10.57 12.58 8.01
C TRP A 39 11.28 13.82 8.57
N ASP A 40 12.61 13.91 8.48
CA ASP A 40 13.34 15.12 8.86
C ASP A 40 12.98 16.29 7.93
N GLU A 41 12.96 16.07 6.61
CA GLU A 41 12.53 17.09 5.64
C GLU A 41 11.11 17.60 5.91
N ARG A 42 10.17 16.68 6.25
CA ARG A 42 8.80 17.05 6.63
C ARG A 42 8.77 17.92 7.89
N VAL A 43 9.60 17.63 8.89
CA VAL A 43 9.72 18.47 10.08
C VAL A 43 10.28 19.85 9.71
N GLN A 44 11.31 19.92 8.86
CA GLN A 44 11.88 21.21 8.43
C GLN A 44 10.84 22.05 7.66
N LYS A 45 10.06 21.43 6.78
CA LYS A 45 8.97 22.10 6.05
C LYS A 45 7.89 22.61 7.01
N ALA A 46 7.48 21.80 7.99
CA ALA A 46 6.51 22.21 9.00
C ALA A 46 7.03 23.40 9.84
N ARG A 47 8.32 23.39 10.23
CA ARG A 47 8.97 24.52 10.92
C ARG A 47 9.04 25.78 10.07
N TYR A 48 9.29 25.62 8.77
CA TYR A 48 9.28 26.75 7.85
C TYR A 48 7.88 27.39 7.78
N GLN A 49 6.84 26.58 7.63
CA GLN A 49 5.46 27.05 7.61
C GLN A 49 5.06 27.75 8.91
N GLU A 50 5.41 27.19 10.06
CA GLU A 50 5.21 27.83 11.36
C GLU A 50 5.83 29.24 11.40
N ARG A 51 7.09 29.38 10.97
CA ARG A 51 7.78 30.68 10.92
C ARG A 51 7.10 31.66 9.98
N GLU A 52 6.65 31.22 8.81
CA GLU A 52 5.88 32.10 7.91
C GLU A 52 4.59 32.58 8.56
N ARG A 53 3.85 31.70 9.26
CA ARG A 53 2.62 32.10 9.96
C ARG A 53 2.89 33.01 11.16
N GLN A 54 4.03 32.87 11.82
CA GLN A 54 4.47 33.82 12.85
C GLN A 54 4.74 35.21 12.24
N ASN A 55 5.37 35.28 11.06
CA ASN A 55 5.57 36.53 10.35
C ASN A 55 4.24 37.15 9.90
N ASP A 56 3.32 36.35 9.33
CA ASP A 56 1.98 36.80 8.94
C ASP A 56 1.23 37.42 10.13
N LEU A 57 1.32 36.80 11.31
CA LEU A 57 0.72 37.33 12.53
C LEU A 57 1.39 38.63 12.98
N SER A 58 2.71 38.71 12.94
CA SER A 58 3.48 39.92 13.27
C SER A 58 3.10 41.10 12.36
N ASP A 59 2.97 40.86 11.05
CA ASP A 59 2.55 41.88 10.10
C ASP A 59 1.09 42.29 10.30
N ALA A 60 0.18 41.34 10.52
CA ALA A 60 -1.22 41.65 10.84
C ALA A 60 -1.36 42.50 12.11
N LEU A 61 -0.56 42.22 13.15
CA LEU A 61 -0.52 43.01 14.38
C LEU A 61 0.03 44.42 14.14
N ARG A 62 1.05 44.55 13.27
CA ARG A 62 1.60 45.87 12.88
C ARG A 62 0.56 46.70 12.14
N ASP A 63 -0.17 46.09 11.21
CA ASP A 63 -1.25 46.74 10.46
C ASP A 63 -2.39 47.20 11.39
N LEU A 64 -2.79 46.36 12.36
CA LEU A 64 -3.79 46.72 13.36
C LEU A 64 -3.33 47.91 14.20
N HIS A 65 -2.09 47.88 14.71
CA HIS A 65 -1.53 48.99 15.47
C HIS A 65 -1.46 50.29 14.66
N TRP A 66 -1.11 50.21 13.38
CA TRP A 66 -1.11 51.35 12.49
C TRP A 66 -2.51 51.92 12.26
N CYS A 67 -3.52 51.06 12.13
CA CYS A 67 -4.91 51.49 12.05
C CYS A 67 -5.36 52.19 13.34
N GLU A 68 -5.07 51.60 14.51
CA GLU A 68 -5.48 52.14 15.82
C GLU A 68 -4.80 53.47 16.17
N SER A 69 -3.58 53.70 15.67
CA SER A 69 -2.80 54.93 15.91
C SER A 69 -3.16 56.09 14.97
N ARG A 70 -4.07 55.87 14.01
CA ARG A 70 -4.47 56.88 13.03
C ARG A 70 -5.46 57.87 13.66
N ASP A 71 -5.05 59.12 13.80
CA ASP A 71 -5.92 60.18 14.32
C ASP A 71 -6.92 60.63 13.25
N THR A 72 -8.21 60.43 13.51
CA THR A 72 -9.29 60.83 12.62
C THR A 72 -10.17 61.86 13.31
N TYR A 73 -9.83 63.16 13.24
CA TYR A 73 -10.67 64.33 13.58
C TYR A 73 -11.84 64.06 14.56
N GLY A 74 -11.54 63.53 15.76
CA GLY A 74 -12.51 63.32 16.84
C GLY A 74 -13.33 62.02 16.84
N ASN A 75 -13.16 61.11 15.86
CA ASN A 75 -13.74 59.77 15.87
C ASN A 75 -12.64 58.70 15.83
N PRO A 76 -12.77 57.56 16.55
CA PRO A 76 -11.81 56.46 16.43
C PRO A 76 -11.89 55.79 15.05
N PRO A 77 -10.77 55.35 14.47
CA PRO A 77 -10.75 54.62 13.19
C PRO A 77 -11.43 53.25 13.32
N ASN A 78 -12.17 52.84 12.29
CA ASN A 78 -12.77 51.51 12.23
C ASN A 78 -11.74 50.49 11.74
N CYS A 79 -11.19 49.69 12.66
CA CYS A 79 -10.16 48.67 12.39
C CYS A 79 -10.71 47.23 12.35
N SER A 80 -12.00 47.06 12.06
CA SER A 80 -12.65 45.73 12.06
C SER A 80 -12.03 44.74 11.06
N TYR A 81 -11.51 45.24 9.93
CA TYR A 81 -10.82 44.42 8.93
C TYR A 81 -9.48 43.90 9.45
N GLU A 82 -8.66 44.76 10.03
CA GLU A 82 -7.35 44.43 10.61
C GLU A 82 -7.50 43.46 11.79
N GLN A 83 -8.52 43.67 12.64
CA GLN A 83 -8.88 42.72 13.70
C GLN A 83 -9.23 41.35 13.13
N GLY A 84 -10.04 41.30 12.05
CA GLY A 84 -10.35 40.05 11.34
C GLY A 84 -9.11 39.34 10.78
N ARG A 85 -8.15 40.10 10.23
CA ARG A 85 -6.87 39.58 9.75
C ARG A 85 -6.01 39.00 10.86
N VAL A 86 -5.91 39.66 12.01
CA VAL A 86 -5.20 39.15 13.19
C VAL A 86 -5.81 37.84 13.66
N GLU A 87 -7.14 37.76 13.78
CA GLU A 87 -7.82 36.54 14.21
C GLU A 87 -7.66 35.39 13.21
N LYS A 88 -7.64 35.69 11.91
CA LYS A 88 -7.31 34.70 10.89
C LYS A 88 -5.86 34.22 11.02
N ALA A 89 -4.90 35.13 11.14
CA ALA A 89 -3.48 34.80 11.27
C ALA A 89 -3.20 33.96 12.53
N LYS A 90 -3.84 34.26 13.66
CA LYS A 90 -3.78 33.42 14.88
C LYS A 90 -4.28 32.01 14.64
N ARG A 91 -5.42 31.84 13.97
CA ARG A 91 -5.96 30.50 13.65
C ARG A 91 -5.03 29.73 12.72
N ASP A 92 -4.48 30.39 11.70
CA ASP A 92 -3.58 29.77 10.73
C ASP A 92 -2.24 29.38 11.39
N LEU A 93 -1.71 30.20 12.31
CA LEU A 93 -0.56 29.86 13.14
C LEU A 93 -0.84 28.66 14.06
N ALA A 94 -1.97 28.64 14.76
CA ALA A 94 -2.33 27.53 15.63
C ALA A 94 -2.44 26.19 14.87
N LYS A 95 -2.94 26.22 13.63
CA LYS A 95 -2.94 25.04 12.73
C LYS A 95 -1.53 24.59 12.38
N ALA A 96 -0.63 25.51 12.03
CA ALA A 96 0.75 25.21 11.68
C ALA A 96 1.53 24.62 12.89
N GLU A 97 1.34 25.18 14.08
CA GLU A 97 1.91 24.67 15.33
C GLU A 97 1.41 23.25 15.65
N ALA A 98 0.10 23.01 15.52
CA ALA A 98 -0.49 21.69 15.73
C ALA A 98 0.06 20.65 14.73
N TYR A 99 0.25 21.06 13.48
CA TYR A 99 0.85 20.20 12.44
C TYR A 99 2.32 19.88 12.77
N LEU A 100 3.13 20.87 13.14
CA LEU A 100 4.52 20.66 13.55
C LEU A 100 4.62 19.70 14.74
N GLN A 101 3.75 19.85 15.74
CA GLN A 101 3.70 18.93 16.88
C GLN A 101 3.34 17.49 16.46
N LEU A 102 2.41 17.33 15.52
CA LEU A 102 2.01 16.02 14.99
C LEU A 102 3.17 15.35 14.26
N VAL A 103 3.79 16.04 13.30
CA VAL A 103 4.93 15.51 12.53
C VAL A 103 6.08 15.17 13.46
N GLY A 104 6.36 16.01 14.46
CA GLY A 104 7.38 15.73 15.47
C GLY A 104 7.08 14.51 16.35
N ARG A 105 5.80 14.22 16.66
CA ARG A 105 5.42 12.97 17.34
C ARG A 105 5.66 11.76 16.45
N CYS A 106 5.27 11.84 15.17
CA CYS A 106 5.45 10.76 14.22
C CYS A 106 6.94 10.43 14.00
N LEU A 107 7.80 11.45 13.82
CA LEU A 107 9.25 11.25 13.67
C LEU A 107 9.85 10.48 14.86
N ARG A 108 9.42 10.78 16.10
CA ARG A 108 9.88 10.03 17.28
C ARG A 108 9.48 8.55 17.25
N GLU A 109 8.28 8.25 16.77
CA GLU A 109 7.81 6.87 16.69
C GLU A 109 8.49 6.10 15.55
N VAL A 110 8.76 6.78 14.44
CA VAL A 110 9.59 6.25 13.34
C VAL A 110 10.98 5.92 13.85
N HIS A 111 11.64 6.84 14.57
CA HIS A 111 12.94 6.55 15.19
C HIS A 111 12.92 5.32 16.10
N ARG A 112 11.94 5.21 17.00
CA ARG A 112 11.79 4.04 17.88
C ARG A 112 11.64 2.73 17.10
N THR A 113 10.84 2.77 16.04
CA THR A 113 10.60 1.61 15.18
C THR A 113 11.88 1.23 14.43
N CYS A 114 12.62 2.20 13.89
CA CYS A 114 13.90 1.99 13.24
C CYS A 114 14.94 1.39 14.21
N GLU A 115 15.03 1.90 15.43
CA GLU A 115 15.95 1.38 16.46
C GLU A 115 15.60 -0.07 16.84
N ALA A 116 14.32 -0.38 17.04
CA ALA A 116 13.86 -1.72 17.33
C ALA A 116 14.17 -2.69 16.17
N PHE A 117 13.95 -2.24 14.93
CA PHE A 117 14.28 -3.01 13.74
C PHE A 117 15.78 -3.26 13.64
N GLN A 118 16.62 -2.24 13.82
CA GLN A 118 18.08 -2.39 13.78
C GLN A 118 18.57 -3.39 14.84
N LYS A 119 17.99 -3.37 16.05
CA LYS A 119 18.32 -4.33 17.10
C LYS A 119 18.03 -5.78 16.70
N HIS A 120 16.87 -6.03 16.09
CA HIS A 120 16.51 -7.37 15.60
C HIS A 120 17.31 -7.75 14.35
N GLY A 121 17.55 -6.80 13.45
CA GLY A 121 18.35 -6.97 12.24
C GLY A 121 19.78 -7.36 12.56
N LEU A 122 20.42 -6.75 13.57
CA LEU A 122 21.75 -7.13 14.03
C LEU A 122 21.82 -8.56 14.55
N ALA A 123 20.80 -9.01 15.29
CA ALA A 123 20.73 -10.40 15.76
C ALA A 123 20.61 -11.38 14.59
N LEU A 124 19.73 -11.08 13.63
CA LEU A 124 19.54 -11.88 12.42
C LEU A 124 20.81 -11.90 11.54
N ARG A 125 21.47 -10.75 11.39
CA ARG A 125 22.74 -10.62 10.65
C ARG A 125 23.85 -11.43 11.29
N ARG A 126 23.92 -11.50 12.62
CA ARG A 126 24.86 -12.38 13.33
C ARG A 126 24.59 -13.86 13.01
N VAL A 127 23.31 -14.27 12.95
CA VAL A 127 22.96 -15.65 12.54
C VAL A 127 23.42 -15.92 11.10
N ALA A 128 23.13 -14.98 10.18
CA ALA A 128 23.48 -15.11 8.77
C ALA A 128 25.00 -15.08 8.50
N THR A 129 25.76 -14.23 9.19
CA THR A 129 27.19 -14.02 8.90
C THR A 129 28.13 -14.90 9.72
N GLN A 130 27.68 -15.43 10.86
CA GLN A 130 28.52 -16.25 11.74
C GLN A 130 27.95 -17.66 11.92
N THR A 131 26.67 -17.77 12.30
CA THR A 131 26.11 -19.07 12.72
C THR A 131 25.88 -20.00 11.52
N ALA A 132 25.26 -19.49 10.45
CA ALA A 132 24.99 -20.27 9.25
C ALA A 132 26.27 -20.73 8.52
N PRO A 133 27.29 -19.87 8.31
CA PRO A 133 28.57 -20.30 7.72
C PRO A 133 29.32 -21.32 8.59
N ASN A 134 29.29 -21.17 9.92
CA ASN A 134 29.90 -22.15 10.82
C ASN A 134 29.19 -23.51 10.74
N ALA A 135 27.85 -23.52 10.68
CA ALA A 135 27.07 -24.74 10.50
C ALA A 135 27.33 -25.41 9.15
N ALA A 136 27.41 -24.63 8.06
CA ALA A 136 27.77 -25.13 6.73
C ALA A 136 29.19 -25.73 6.71
N SER A 137 30.15 -25.08 7.36
CA SER A 137 31.53 -25.56 7.48
C SER A 137 31.61 -26.88 8.27
N TYR A 138 30.86 -27.00 9.36
CA TYR A 138 30.78 -28.24 10.14
C TYR A 138 30.17 -29.38 9.31
N MET A 139 29.13 -29.09 8.51
CA MET A 139 28.55 -30.10 7.62
C MET A 139 29.50 -30.52 6.49
N ASN A 140 30.34 -29.62 5.97
CA ASN A 140 31.39 -30.00 5.03
C ASN A 140 32.41 -30.97 5.66
N LEU A 141 32.71 -30.83 6.95
CA LEU A 141 33.55 -31.80 7.67
C LEU A 141 32.86 -33.17 7.76
N LEU A 142 31.58 -33.20 8.16
CA LEU A 142 30.82 -34.45 8.24
C LEU A 142 30.67 -35.15 6.89
N LEU A 143 30.42 -34.41 5.81
CA LEU A 143 30.35 -34.95 4.46
C LEU A 143 31.68 -35.62 4.06
N ARG A 144 32.80 -34.96 4.35
CA ARG A 144 34.14 -35.50 4.08
C ARG A 144 34.40 -36.79 4.87
N ASP A 145 33.96 -36.85 6.12
CA ASP A 145 34.09 -38.06 6.94
C ASP A 145 33.24 -39.22 6.40
N VAL A 146 32.01 -38.95 5.95
CA VAL A 146 31.14 -39.95 5.32
C VAL A 146 31.72 -40.44 3.98
N GLU A 147 32.26 -39.54 3.16
CA GLU A 147 32.95 -39.89 1.92
C GLU A 147 34.17 -40.78 2.18
N ASN A 148 35.01 -40.41 3.15
CA ASN A 148 36.16 -41.21 3.56
C ASN A 148 35.75 -42.60 4.07
N TYR A 149 34.67 -42.68 4.86
CA TYR A 149 34.15 -43.94 5.36
C TYR A 149 33.62 -44.82 4.22
N SER A 150 32.91 -44.22 3.26
CA SER A 150 32.39 -44.92 2.07
C SER A 150 33.52 -45.51 1.22
N PHE A 151 34.65 -44.81 1.12
CA PHE A 151 35.85 -45.27 0.41
C PHE A 151 36.48 -46.47 1.11
N VAL A 152 36.61 -46.43 2.44
CA VAL A 152 37.13 -47.54 3.26
C VAL A 152 36.20 -48.75 3.19
N THR A 153 34.88 -48.57 3.26
CA THR A 153 33.90 -49.67 3.16
C THR A 153 33.79 -50.25 1.74
N SER A 154 34.01 -49.44 0.70
CA SER A 154 34.03 -49.92 -0.69
C SER A 154 35.29 -50.76 -0.96
N ALA A 155 36.43 -50.39 -0.39
CA ALA A 155 37.64 -51.21 -0.37
C ALA A 155 37.46 -52.52 0.42
N HIS A 156 36.60 -52.53 1.44
CA HIS A 156 36.24 -53.74 2.18
C HIS A 156 35.20 -54.60 1.44
N SER A 157 34.28 -54.01 0.67
CA SER A 157 33.20 -54.73 -0.04
C SER A 157 33.71 -55.53 -1.25
N ALA A 158 34.83 -55.14 -1.85
CA ALA A 158 35.54 -55.97 -2.84
C ALA A 158 36.05 -57.30 -2.25
N ASN A 159 36.17 -57.40 -0.92
CA ASN A 159 36.64 -58.60 -0.22
C ASN A 159 35.50 -59.46 0.38
N VAL A 160 34.23 -59.05 0.31
CA VAL A 160 33.14 -59.68 1.10
C VAL A 160 31.93 -60.10 0.24
N ALA A 161 32.11 -60.32 -1.06
CA ALA A 161 31.08 -60.92 -1.94
C ALA A 161 30.82 -62.42 -1.66
N HIS A 162 30.61 -62.79 -0.40
CA HIS A 162 30.07 -64.07 0.05
C HIS A 162 29.30 -63.84 1.37
N ALA A 163 28.00 -63.52 1.28
CA ALA A 163 26.93 -64.04 2.15
C ALA A 163 25.63 -63.23 1.97
N SER A 164 24.51 -63.91 2.21
CA SER A 164 23.16 -63.64 1.72
C SER A 164 22.14 -63.23 2.80
N ILE A 165 21.04 -62.61 2.34
CA ILE A 165 19.59 -62.78 2.70
C ILE A 165 18.94 -62.08 3.93
N GLY A 166 17.78 -61.43 3.66
CA GLY A 166 16.51 -61.43 4.47
C GLY A 166 15.90 -60.04 4.82
N SER A 167 14.85 -59.51 4.13
CA SER A 167 13.37 -59.59 4.40
C SER A 167 12.87 -58.94 5.73
N ALA A 168 11.78 -58.15 5.92
CA ALA A 168 10.74 -57.45 5.12
C ALA A 168 9.76 -56.64 6.07
N SER A 169 9.06 -55.59 5.57
CA SER A 169 7.63 -55.13 5.82
C SER A 169 7.12 -54.70 7.24
N ALA A 170 6.13 -53.82 7.51
CA ALA A 170 5.34 -52.70 6.91
C ALA A 170 4.28 -52.21 7.97
N GLY A 171 3.64 -51.02 7.82
CA GLY A 171 2.30 -50.72 8.40
C GLY A 171 2.02 -49.28 8.90
N GLY A 172 0.95 -48.62 8.38
CA GLY A 172 0.49 -47.25 8.68
C GLY A 172 -0.99 -47.12 9.16
N PRO A 173 -1.57 -45.89 9.22
CA PRO A 173 -2.51 -45.34 10.25
C PRO A 173 -4.00 -45.23 9.75
N PRO A 174 -5.00 -44.47 10.35
CA PRO A 174 -5.13 -42.98 10.36
C PRO A 174 -6.10 -42.32 11.42
N VAL A 175 -6.62 -41.11 11.09
CA VAL A 175 -7.13 -39.89 11.80
C VAL A 175 -8.69 -39.74 11.86
N ASP A 176 -9.27 -38.85 12.71
CA ASP A 176 -10.46 -38.01 12.33
C ASP A 176 -10.68 -36.70 13.17
N LYS A 177 -11.40 -35.71 12.58
CA LYS A 177 -11.72 -34.31 12.98
C LYS A 177 -13.22 -34.09 13.26
N THR A 178 -13.66 -33.01 13.95
CA THR A 178 -14.72 -32.05 13.49
C THR A 178 -14.94 -30.81 14.39
N ILE A 179 -15.60 -29.79 13.81
CA ILE A 179 -15.83 -28.37 14.19
C ILE A 179 -17.36 -28.11 14.26
N GLU A 180 -17.87 -27.18 15.09
CA GLU A 180 -19.14 -26.43 14.86
C GLU A 180 -19.15 -25.01 15.51
N GLU A 181 -19.91 -24.08 14.90
CA GLU A 181 -20.22 -22.66 15.22
C GLU A 181 -21.73 -22.43 14.85
N PRO A 182 -22.40 -21.24 14.90
CA PRO A 182 -22.52 -20.11 15.84
C PRO A 182 -24.02 -19.69 16.09
N THR A 183 -24.33 -18.60 16.83
CA THR A 183 -25.69 -17.96 16.79
C THR A 183 -25.74 -16.41 16.92
N LYS A 184 -26.42 -15.81 15.91
CA LYS A 184 -27.44 -14.73 15.83
C LYS A 184 -27.27 -13.30 16.42
N ALA A 185 -27.59 -12.33 15.54
CA ALA A 185 -27.80 -10.89 15.74
C ALA A 185 -29.27 -10.44 15.47
N VAL A 186 -29.58 -9.16 15.75
CA VAL A 186 -30.82 -8.40 15.40
C VAL A 186 -30.44 -7.04 14.76
N PRO A 187 -31.22 -6.44 13.81
CA PRO A 187 -30.67 -5.79 12.60
C PRO A 187 -30.95 -4.27 12.42
N PRO A 188 -30.42 -3.65 11.33
CA PRO A 188 -31.10 -2.56 10.61
C PRO A 188 -31.27 -2.76 9.08
N ILE A 189 -31.98 -1.81 8.47
CA ILE A 189 -32.78 -1.78 7.22
C ILE A 189 -32.01 -2.04 5.90
N ARG A 190 -32.76 -2.46 4.85
CA ARG A 190 -32.35 -3.12 3.60
C ARG A 190 -31.88 -2.15 2.48
N LEU A 191 -30.62 -2.31 2.07
CA LEU A 191 -30.15 -2.08 0.69
C LEU A 191 -30.42 -3.34 -0.16
N SER A 192 -30.42 -3.22 -1.50
CA SER A 192 -30.79 -4.30 -2.44
C SER A 192 -29.97 -5.60 -2.17
N PRO A 193 -30.53 -6.80 -2.45
CA PRO A 193 -29.84 -8.07 -2.24
C PRO A 193 -28.49 -8.19 -2.96
N SER A 194 -28.26 -7.38 -4.01
CA SER A 194 -27.01 -7.34 -4.79
C SER A 194 -25.82 -6.80 -3.98
N ILE A 195 -26.03 -5.75 -3.17
CA ILE A 195 -24.97 -5.06 -2.43
C ILE A 195 -24.57 -5.83 -1.15
N ARG A 196 -25.52 -6.48 -0.47
CA ARG A 196 -25.25 -7.21 0.79
C ARG A 196 -24.49 -8.53 0.60
N GLY A 197 -24.60 -9.17 -0.55
CA GLY A 197 -23.94 -10.46 -0.83
C GLY A 197 -22.43 -10.35 -1.06
N LEU A 198 -21.96 -9.23 -1.60
CA LEU A 198 -20.55 -9.05 -1.98
C LEU A 198 -19.67 -8.55 -0.82
N ALA A 199 -20.22 -7.76 0.10
CA ALA A 199 -19.47 -7.15 1.21
C ALA A 199 -19.11 -8.14 2.34
N LEU A 200 -19.88 -9.21 2.54
CA LEU A 200 -19.72 -10.13 3.68
C LEU A 200 -18.82 -11.35 3.41
N LEU A 201 -18.34 -11.53 2.17
CA LEU A 201 -17.59 -12.72 1.73
C LEU A 201 -16.08 -12.48 1.53
N LEU A 202 -15.55 -11.34 1.97
CA LEU A 202 -14.21 -10.85 1.58
C LEU A 202 -13.31 -10.47 2.74
N GLN A 203 -13.01 -11.42 3.63
CA GLN A 203 -11.91 -11.26 4.60
C GLN A 203 -10.90 -12.40 4.52
N GLY A 204 -9.63 -12.01 4.34
CA GLY A 204 -8.45 -12.81 4.65
C GLY A 204 -7.84 -13.58 3.47
N GLN A 205 -6.87 -12.96 2.78
CA GLN A 205 -5.92 -13.70 1.95
C GLN A 205 -4.49 -13.20 2.20
N LEU A 206 -3.62 -14.14 2.59
CA LEU A 206 -2.17 -13.96 2.63
C LEU A 206 -1.64 -13.70 1.21
N ALA A 207 -0.60 -12.87 1.12
CA ALA A 207 -0.04 -12.29 -0.11
C ALA A 207 0.29 -13.34 -1.18
N SER A 208 -0.66 -13.59 -2.07
CA SER A 208 -0.43 -14.25 -3.36
C SER A 208 -0.07 -13.17 -4.39
N PRO A 209 0.68 -13.51 -5.45
CA PRO A 209 0.89 -12.59 -6.56
C PRO A 209 -0.45 -12.09 -7.10
N SER A 210 -0.51 -10.80 -7.44
CA SER A 210 -1.65 -10.20 -8.13
C SER A 210 -1.94 -10.98 -9.41
N PRO A 211 -3.23 -11.21 -9.73
CA PRO A 211 -3.61 -11.71 -11.05
C PRO A 211 -3.06 -10.82 -12.18
N PRO A 212 -2.84 -11.33 -13.40
CA PRO A 212 -2.42 -10.52 -14.54
C PRO A 212 -3.44 -9.40 -14.84
N ASP A 213 -2.96 -8.23 -15.26
CA ASP A 213 -3.83 -7.07 -15.53
C ASP A 213 -4.92 -7.38 -16.57
N ALA A 214 -4.63 -8.19 -17.60
CA ALA A 214 -5.63 -8.62 -18.57
C ALA A 214 -6.83 -9.34 -17.93
N THR A 215 -6.56 -10.18 -16.93
CA THR A 215 -7.60 -10.87 -16.15
C THR A 215 -8.38 -9.87 -15.29
N GLN A 216 -7.68 -8.94 -14.64
CA GLN A 216 -8.31 -7.89 -13.84
C GLN A 216 -9.25 -7.02 -14.69
N ILE A 217 -8.80 -6.60 -15.87
CA ILE A 217 -9.52 -5.74 -16.82
C ILE A 217 -10.81 -6.42 -17.30
N GLU A 218 -10.72 -7.67 -17.75
CA GLU A 218 -11.88 -8.43 -18.24
C GLU A 218 -12.96 -8.56 -17.17
N PHE A 219 -12.56 -8.99 -15.97
CA PHE A 219 -13.52 -9.15 -14.87
C PHE A 219 -14.01 -7.80 -14.33
N ALA A 220 -13.18 -6.75 -14.32
CA ALA A 220 -13.60 -5.43 -13.89
C ALA A 220 -14.72 -4.91 -14.79
N ALA A 221 -14.49 -4.88 -16.10
CA ALA A 221 -15.48 -4.41 -17.08
C ALA A 221 -16.80 -5.18 -16.98
N LYS A 222 -16.75 -6.51 -16.96
CA LYS A 222 -17.94 -7.35 -16.83
C LYS A 222 -18.74 -7.07 -15.55
N ASN A 223 -18.06 -6.94 -14.41
CA ASN A 223 -18.75 -6.71 -13.14
C ASN A 223 -19.26 -5.27 -13.02
N LEU A 224 -18.50 -4.28 -13.48
CA LEU A 224 -18.94 -2.88 -13.51
C LEU A 224 -20.19 -2.69 -14.37
N CYS A 225 -20.23 -3.32 -15.55
CA CYS A 225 -21.40 -3.31 -16.45
C CYS A 225 -22.66 -3.90 -15.78
N SER A 226 -22.49 -4.82 -14.81
CA SER A 226 -23.60 -5.45 -14.10
C SER A 226 -24.11 -4.66 -12.88
N LEU A 227 -23.42 -3.58 -12.48
CA LEU A 227 -23.84 -2.74 -11.35
C LEU A 227 -24.93 -1.76 -11.81
N THR A 228 -26.18 -2.12 -11.54
CA THR A 228 -27.37 -1.32 -11.91
C THR A 228 -27.34 0.11 -11.38
N GLU A 229 -26.68 0.32 -10.24
CA GLU A 229 -26.53 1.62 -9.59
C GLU A 229 -25.63 2.59 -10.38
N LEU A 230 -24.82 2.09 -11.31
CA LEU A 230 -23.99 2.88 -12.23
C LEU A 230 -24.72 3.20 -13.54
N ALA A 231 -25.94 2.69 -13.78
CA ALA A 231 -26.74 3.11 -14.93
C ALA A 231 -27.09 4.62 -14.82
N PRO A 232 -27.01 5.42 -15.90
CA PRO A 232 -27.22 6.88 -15.86
C PRO A 232 -28.53 7.32 -15.17
N GLU A 233 -29.59 6.56 -15.39
CA GLU A 233 -30.95 6.79 -14.92
C GLU A 233 -31.07 6.53 -13.42
N VAL A 234 -30.28 5.59 -12.89
CA VAL A 234 -30.22 5.28 -11.47
C VAL A 234 -29.26 6.24 -10.77
N TRP A 235 -28.05 6.43 -11.32
CA TRP A 235 -26.99 7.28 -10.77
C TRP A 235 -27.43 8.72 -10.54
N SER A 236 -28.17 9.29 -11.50
CA SER A 236 -28.70 10.65 -11.40
C SER A 236 -29.68 10.83 -10.23
N GLY A 237 -30.36 9.76 -9.80
CA GLY A 237 -31.26 9.75 -8.65
C GLY A 237 -30.59 9.48 -7.30
N LEU A 238 -29.30 9.12 -7.27
CA LEU A 238 -28.58 8.82 -6.04
C LEU A 238 -28.14 10.10 -5.30
N THR A 239 -28.28 10.09 -3.98
CA THR A 239 -27.66 11.09 -3.09
C THR A 239 -26.13 10.91 -3.04
N GLU A 240 -25.40 11.94 -2.61
CA GLU A 240 -23.94 11.87 -2.41
C GLU A 240 -23.52 10.69 -1.53
N HIS A 241 -24.25 10.45 -0.45
CA HIS A 241 -23.94 9.33 0.45
C HIS A 241 -24.12 7.98 -0.26
N GLN A 242 -25.20 7.80 -1.02
CA GLN A 242 -25.43 6.58 -1.80
C GLN A 242 -24.38 6.41 -2.89
N ARG A 243 -23.95 7.50 -3.54
CA ARG A 243 -22.86 7.47 -4.52
C ARG A 243 -21.57 6.96 -3.86
N ILE A 244 -21.21 7.45 -2.67
CA ILE A 244 -20.06 6.93 -1.93
C ILE A 244 -20.19 5.44 -1.60
N GLU A 245 -21.38 4.98 -1.20
CA GLU A 245 -21.61 3.55 -0.94
C GLU A 245 -21.40 2.70 -2.20
N VAL A 246 -21.93 3.13 -3.34
CA VAL A 246 -21.74 2.47 -4.64
C VAL A 246 -20.25 2.46 -5.03
N LEU A 247 -19.54 3.58 -4.85
CA LEU A 247 -18.11 3.65 -5.14
C LEU A 247 -17.26 2.80 -4.18
N GLY A 248 -17.71 2.63 -2.94
CA GLY A 248 -17.13 1.67 -2.00
C GLY A 248 -17.28 0.21 -2.48
N VAL A 249 -18.42 -0.13 -3.12
CA VAL A 249 -18.61 -1.44 -3.76
C VAL A 249 -17.69 -1.60 -4.96
N VAL A 250 -17.53 -0.57 -5.79
CA VAL A 250 -16.59 -0.57 -6.90
C VAL A 250 -15.16 -0.81 -6.41
N GLU A 251 -14.70 -0.08 -5.39
CA GLU A 251 -13.37 -0.29 -4.81
C GLU A 251 -13.21 -1.70 -4.19
N CYS A 252 -14.24 -2.25 -3.54
CA CYS A 252 -14.22 -3.63 -3.05
C CYS A 252 -14.03 -4.64 -4.19
N LEU A 253 -14.75 -4.47 -5.30
CA LEU A 253 -14.62 -5.29 -6.49
C LEU A 253 -13.20 -5.18 -7.07
N MET A 254 -12.72 -3.97 -7.31
CA MET A 254 -11.41 -3.71 -7.92
C MET A 254 -10.27 -4.25 -7.06
N ALA A 255 -10.29 -3.99 -5.75
CA ALA A 255 -9.29 -4.48 -4.81
C ALA A 255 -9.23 -6.01 -4.79
N LYS A 256 -10.39 -6.69 -4.82
CA LYS A 256 -10.46 -8.15 -4.88
C LYS A 256 -9.82 -8.69 -6.17
N LEU A 257 -10.16 -8.12 -7.32
CA LEU A 257 -9.59 -8.53 -8.61
C LEU A 257 -8.07 -8.33 -8.64
N GLN A 258 -7.60 -7.28 -7.97
CA GLN A 258 -6.20 -6.96 -7.79
C GLN A 258 -5.49 -7.83 -6.75
N GLY A 259 -6.21 -8.60 -5.93
CA GLY A 259 -5.63 -9.42 -4.87
C GLY A 259 -5.16 -8.63 -3.63
N ARG A 260 -5.73 -7.45 -3.39
CA ARG A 260 -5.44 -6.61 -2.21
C ARG A 260 -6.68 -6.39 -1.35
N SER A 261 -6.47 -5.93 -0.12
CA SER A 261 -7.59 -5.46 0.71
C SER A 261 -8.15 -4.14 0.15
N PRO A 262 -9.48 -3.94 0.19
CA PRO A 262 -10.08 -2.67 -0.22
C PRO A 262 -9.72 -1.55 0.74
N VAL A 263 -9.68 -0.33 0.22
CA VAL A 263 -9.48 0.88 1.02
C VAL A 263 -10.79 1.66 1.18
N PRO A 264 -10.98 2.42 2.27
CA PRO A 264 -12.16 3.25 2.44
C PRO A 264 -12.28 4.29 1.32
N VAL A 265 -13.49 4.46 0.78
CA VAL A 265 -13.85 5.58 -0.12
C VAL A 265 -14.58 6.64 0.70
N THR A 266 -14.09 7.88 0.62
CA THR A 266 -14.57 8.98 1.46
C THR A 266 -14.77 10.25 0.64
N ILE A 267 -15.59 11.16 1.15
CA ILE A 267 -15.67 12.52 0.64
C ILE A 267 -14.46 13.29 1.17
N GLY A 268 -13.71 13.89 0.24
CA GLY A 268 -12.55 14.71 0.51
C GLY A 268 -12.90 16.03 1.18
N SER A 269 -11.99 16.54 2.00
CA SER A 269 -12.08 17.91 2.51
C SER A 269 -11.78 18.94 1.42
N GLU A 270 -12.19 20.20 1.63
CA GLU A 270 -11.84 21.33 0.76
C GLU A 270 -10.35 21.35 0.40
N GLY A 271 -10.04 21.50 -0.90
CA GLY A 271 -8.66 21.58 -1.40
C GLY A 271 -8.07 20.27 -1.97
N ILE A 272 -8.83 19.18 -2.04
CA ILE A 272 -8.49 18.07 -2.96
C ILE A 272 -8.56 18.56 -4.41
N ASN A 273 -7.79 17.93 -5.30
CA ASN A 273 -7.88 18.19 -6.75
C ASN A 273 -9.34 18.13 -7.24
N ILE A 274 -9.58 18.56 -8.48
CA ILE A 274 -10.94 18.68 -9.02
C ILE A 274 -11.72 17.36 -9.13
N TYR A 275 -11.10 16.20 -8.90
CA TYR A 275 -11.73 14.87 -9.07
C TYR A 275 -11.68 14.04 -7.77
N GLY A 276 -10.48 13.69 -7.34
CA GLY A 276 -10.18 12.83 -6.21
C GLY A 276 -8.74 12.31 -6.26
N GLY A 277 -8.34 11.62 -5.19
CA GLY A 277 -7.00 11.04 -5.09
C GLY A 277 -6.93 9.92 -4.07
N TYR A 278 -5.91 9.07 -4.21
CA TYR A 278 -5.53 8.11 -3.18
C TYR A 278 -4.56 8.76 -2.18
N ASP A 279 -4.94 8.76 -0.90
CA ASP A 279 -4.09 9.21 0.18
C ASP A 279 -3.31 8.01 0.74
N ALA A 280 -2.05 7.88 0.35
CA ALA A 280 -1.18 6.79 0.79
C ALA A 280 -0.87 6.82 2.30
N GLN A 281 -1.05 7.96 2.98
CA GLN A 281 -0.82 8.10 4.42
C GLN A 281 -2.03 7.62 5.21
N LYS A 282 -3.24 7.98 4.75
CA LYS A 282 -4.50 7.52 5.37
C LYS A 282 -4.91 6.13 4.92
N GLY A 283 -4.38 5.67 3.79
CA GLY A 283 -4.77 4.40 3.18
C GLY A 283 -6.22 4.44 2.71
N SER A 284 -6.65 5.54 2.10
CA SER A 284 -8.04 5.78 1.68
C SER A 284 -8.11 6.52 0.35
N ILE A 285 -9.20 6.32 -0.38
CA ILE A 285 -9.55 7.14 -1.54
C ILE A 285 -10.43 8.29 -1.05
N ALA A 286 -10.06 9.50 -1.42
CA ALA A 286 -10.82 10.71 -1.11
C ALA A 286 -11.23 11.39 -2.42
N LEU A 287 -12.54 11.52 -2.63
CA LEU A 287 -13.12 12.09 -3.84
C LEU A 287 -13.64 13.50 -3.55
N ASN A 288 -13.50 14.41 -4.50
CA ASN A 288 -13.98 15.78 -4.36
C ASN A 288 -15.52 15.80 -4.27
N GLU A 289 -16.05 16.53 -3.29
CA GLU A 289 -17.50 16.59 -3.01
C GLU A 289 -18.30 17.14 -4.20
N ASP A 290 -17.83 18.24 -4.81
CA ASP A 290 -18.50 18.87 -5.96
C ASP A 290 -18.43 17.97 -7.19
N PHE A 291 -17.32 17.25 -7.37
CA PHE A 291 -17.20 16.27 -8.44
C PHE A 291 -18.17 15.11 -8.26
N ILE A 292 -18.29 14.54 -7.04
CA ILE A 292 -19.25 13.47 -6.77
C ILE A 292 -20.68 13.90 -7.08
N ARG A 293 -21.04 15.16 -6.81
CA ARG A 293 -22.36 15.72 -7.12
C ARG A 293 -22.63 15.82 -8.62
N GLY A 294 -21.63 16.25 -9.40
CA GLY A 294 -21.79 16.57 -10.82
C GLY A 294 -21.44 15.46 -11.80
N ALA A 295 -20.59 14.51 -11.42
CA ALA A 295 -20.00 13.54 -12.34
C ALA A 295 -21.04 12.58 -12.93
N SER A 296 -20.90 12.30 -14.22
CA SER A 296 -21.57 11.18 -14.89
C SER A 296 -21.04 9.83 -14.38
N PRO A 297 -21.77 8.71 -14.58
CA PRO A 297 -21.27 7.39 -14.24
C PRO A 297 -19.92 7.07 -14.90
N ARG A 298 -19.72 7.50 -16.15
CA ARG A 298 -18.47 7.27 -16.88
C ARG A 298 -17.29 7.97 -16.20
N GLU A 299 -17.44 9.26 -15.90
CA GLU A 299 -16.39 10.06 -15.25
C GLU A 299 -16.06 9.56 -13.84
N ILE A 300 -17.07 9.14 -13.07
CA ILE A 300 -16.85 8.66 -11.71
C ILE A 300 -16.21 7.26 -11.70
N ILE A 301 -16.57 6.39 -12.64
CA ILE A 301 -15.93 5.07 -12.80
C ILE A 301 -14.47 5.25 -13.19
N GLU A 302 -14.19 6.11 -14.17
CA GLU A 302 -12.82 6.44 -14.59
C GLU A 302 -11.98 6.91 -13.39
N THR A 303 -12.54 7.83 -12.59
CA THR A 303 -11.86 8.39 -11.41
C THR A 303 -11.62 7.34 -10.32
N ILE A 304 -12.61 6.53 -9.96
CA ILE A 304 -12.46 5.53 -8.89
C ILE A 304 -11.52 4.39 -9.32
N VAL A 305 -11.53 4.01 -10.60
CA VAL A 305 -10.60 3.00 -11.14
C VAL A 305 -9.17 3.52 -11.14
N HIS A 306 -8.95 4.78 -11.56
CA HIS A 306 -7.62 5.41 -11.56
C HIS A 306 -7.07 5.54 -10.13
N THR A 307 -7.86 6.11 -9.22
CA THR A 307 -7.45 6.26 -7.81
C THR A 307 -7.29 4.91 -7.10
N GLY A 308 -8.12 3.92 -7.43
CA GLY A 308 -7.96 2.54 -6.98
C GLY A 308 -6.69 1.87 -7.51
N ARG A 309 -6.22 2.22 -8.72
CA ARG A 309 -4.93 1.74 -9.25
C ARG A 309 -3.75 2.34 -8.47
N HIS A 310 -3.84 3.58 -7.98
CA HIS A 310 -2.84 4.11 -7.04
C HIS A 310 -2.83 3.35 -5.70
N ALA A 311 -3.99 2.93 -5.19
CA ALA A 311 -4.05 2.06 -4.01
C ALA A 311 -3.36 0.70 -4.28
N TYR A 312 -3.52 0.13 -5.47
CA TYR A 312 -2.81 -1.06 -5.91
C TYR A 312 -1.30 -0.87 -5.97
N GLN A 313 -0.82 0.18 -6.64
CA GLN A 313 0.60 0.49 -6.75
C GLN A 313 1.22 0.67 -5.37
N ALA A 314 0.54 1.39 -4.47
CA ALA A 314 0.98 1.59 -3.09
C ALA A 314 0.99 0.30 -2.26
N TYR A 315 0.18 -0.70 -2.61
CA TYR A 315 0.23 -2.04 -2.03
C TYR A 315 1.31 -2.92 -2.68
N ALA A 316 1.65 -2.71 -3.95
CA ALA A 316 2.70 -3.46 -4.66
C ALA A 316 4.13 -3.01 -4.29
N MET A 317 4.36 -1.69 -4.18
CA MET A 317 5.38 -1.15 -3.27
C MET A 317 5.02 -1.67 -1.86
N ARG A 318 5.83 -1.71 -0.81
CA ARG A 318 5.46 -2.40 0.48
C ARG A 318 5.29 -3.94 0.43
N ASN A 319 4.76 -4.58 -0.62
CA ASN A 319 4.67 -6.05 -0.72
C ASN A 319 5.53 -6.62 -1.87
N PRO A 320 6.80 -6.99 -1.62
CA PRO A 320 7.66 -7.59 -2.63
C PRO A 320 7.04 -8.84 -3.27
N ALA A 321 7.27 -9.04 -4.57
CA ALA A 321 6.73 -10.14 -5.38
C ALA A 321 5.19 -10.18 -5.51
N PHE A 322 4.47 -9.15 -5.03
CA PHE A 322 3.03 -9.04 -5.25
C PHE A 322 2.69 -8.71 -6.70
N HIS A 323 3.27 -7.63 -7.24
CA HIS A 323 3.12 -7.29 -8.65
C HIS A 323 4.12 -8.09 -9.50
N PRO A 324 3.70 -8.66 -10.65
CA PRO A 324 4.53 -9.56 -11.44
C PRO A 324 5.82 -8.92 -12.00
N ASN A 325 5.85 -7.60 -12.18
CA ASN A 325 7.00 -6.89 -12.74
C ASN A 325 7.75 -6.06 -11.67
N PRO A 326 8.80 -6.60 -11.03
CA PRO A 326 9.53 -5.87 -9.98
C PRO A 326 10.19 -4.58 -10.47
N ASP A 327 10.59 -4.51 -11.75
CA ASP A 327 11.21 -3.30 -12.32
C ASP A 327 10.20 -2.16 -12.43
N GLU A 328 8.94 -2.49 -12.70
CA GLU A 328 7.84 -1.53 -12.75
C GLU A 328 7.50 -0.98 -11.37
N VAL A 329 7.46 -1.85 -10.36
CA VAL A 329 7.36 -1.42 -8.95
C VAL A 329 8.54 -0.51 -8.58
N GLY A 330 9.75 -0.83 -9.04
CA GLY A 330 10.93 0.01 -8.86
C GLY A 330 10.76 1.40 -9.47
N ARG A 331 10.24 1.50 -10.70
CA ARG A 331 9.95 2.78 -11.35
C ARG A 331 8.87 3.57 -10.62
N TRP A 332 7.82 2.92 -10.12
CA TRP A 332 6.79 3.59 -9.31
C TRP A 332 7.35 4.15 -8.00
N ARG A 333 8.22 3.39 -7.31
CA ARG A 333 8.89 3.87 -6.08
C ARG A 333 9.70 5.13 -6.35
N ILE A 334 10.55 5.10 -7.37
CA ILE A 334 11.39 6.25 -7.73
C ILE A 334 10.51 7.42 -8.14
N ASN A 335 9.48 7.19 -8.96
CA ASN A 335 8.59 8.26 -9.39
C ASN A 335 7.82 8.90 -8.22
N ASN A 336 7.39 8.14 -7.22
CA ASN A 336 6.72 8.69 -6.05
C ASN A 336 7.60 9.64 -5.23
N LEU A 337 8.93 9.46 -5.23
CA LEU A 337 9.86 10.39 -4.57
C LEU A 337 9.96 11.73 -5.31
N TYR A 338 9.77 11.71 -6.63
CA TYR A 338 9.88 12.87 -7.52
C TYR A 338 8.58 13.09 -8.30
N TYR A 339 7.45 12.99 -7.60
CA TYR A 339 6.14 13.05 -8.22
C TYR A 339 5.92 14.44 -8.84
N LEU A 340 5.57 14.46 -10.12
CA LEU A 340 5.30 15.70 -10.85
C LEU A 340 3.82 16.01 -10.71
N HIS A 341 3.48 17.19 -10.21
CA HIS A 341 2.09 17.65 -10.16
C HIS A 341 1.73 18.43 -11.44
N ALA A 342 0.50 18.22 -11.94
CA ALA A 342 0.02 18.82 -13.19
C ALA A 342 -0.03 20.36 -13.17
N ASP A 343 -0.34 20.95 -12.01
CA ASP A 343 -0.38 22.40 -11.81
C ASP A 343 0.99 23.07 -11.90
N VAL A 344 2.08 22.32 -11.65
CA VAL A 344 3.45 22.82 -11.72
C VAL A 344 4.13 22.47 -13.05
N TRP A 345 3.95 21.23 -13.53
CA TRP A 345 4.71 20.68 -14.66
C TRP A 345 3.89 20.48 -15.93
N GLY A 346 2.58 20.76 -15.88
CA GLY A 346 1.64 20.56 -16.98
C GLY A 346 1.16 19.11 -17.11
N ASP A 347 0.00 18.94 -17.76
CA ASP A 347 -0.67 17.65 -17.91
C ASP A 347 0.18 16.61 -18.64
N GLU A 348 0.95 17.01 -19.66
CA GLU A 348 1.76 16.06 -20.43
C GLU A 348 2.85 15.42 -19.57
N ALA A 349 3.58 16.21 -18.78
CA ALA A 349 4.61 15.70 -17.89
C ALA A 349 4.00 14.87 -16.74
N TYR A 350 2.88 15.34 -16.19
CA TYR A 350 2.10 14.64 -15.17
C TYR A 350 1.64 13.26 -15.65
N ARG A 351 0.98 13.16 -16.81
CA ARG A 351 0.41 11.89 -17.29
C ARG A 351 1.47 10.90 -17.77
N ASN A 352 2.63 11.37 -18.21
CA ASN A 352 3.71 10.51 -18.71
C ASN A 352 4.65 9.97 -17.62
N GLN A 353 4.50 10.38 -16.36
CA GLN A 353 5.30 9.83 -15.27
C GLN A 353 4.92 8.37 -14.97
N PRO A 354 5.86 7.49 -14.57
CA PRO A 354 5.62 6.05 -14.47
C PRO A 354 4.35 5.60 -13.71
N VAL A 355 4.05 6.23 -12.57
CA VAL A 355 2.91 5.88 -11.72
C VAL A 355 1.58 6.29 -12.35
N GLU A 356 1.52 7.47 -12.97
CA GLU A 356 0.33 7.96 -13.67
C GLU A 356 0.13 7.23 -14.98
N LYS A 357 1.21 6.98 -15.73
CA LYS A 357 1.13 6.29 -17.01
C LYS A 357 0.54 4.88 -16.88
N ASP A 358 0.93 4.15 -15.84
CA ASP A 358 0.30 2.86 -15.51
C ASP A 358 -1.17 3.04 -15.09
N ALA A 359 -1.47 4.01 -14.22
CA ALA A 359 -2.83 4.25 -13.75
C ALA A 359 -3.79 4.63 -14.89
N PHE A 360 -3.36 5.52 -15.78
CA PHE A 360 -4.10 5.89 -16.99
C PHE A 360 -4.25 4.71 -17.94
N ALA A 361 -3.16 3.99 -18.26
CA ALA A 361 -3.24 2.86 -19.19
C ALA A 361 -4.16 1.74 -18.69
N TYR A 362 -4.11 1.44 -17.38
CA TYR A 362 -5.01 0.47 -16.75
C TYR A 362 -6.46 0.95 -16.80
N THR A 363 -6.72 2.21 -16.46
CA THR A 363 -8.06 2.80 -16.47
C THR A 363 -8.64 2.84 -17.88
N GLU A 364 -7.88 3.32 -18.86
CA GLU A 364 -8.27 3.34 -20.28
C GLU A 364 -8.62 1.93 -20.78
N ALA A 365 -7.85 0.91 -20.39
CA ALA A 365 -8.14 -0.47 -20.77
C ALA A 365 -9.43 -1.01 -20.12
N VAL A 366 -9.68 -0.71 -18.84
CA VAL A 366 -10.95 -1.05 -18.17
C VAL A 366 -12.13 -0.34 -18.83
N MET A 367 -12.02 0.97 -19.09
CA MET A 367 -13.10 1.77 -19.67
C MET A 367 -13.40 1.37 -21.11
N ARG A 368 -12.37 1.02 -21.91
CA ARG A 368 -12.56 0.47 -23.26
C ARG A 368 -13.32 -0.85 -23.20
N ARG A 369 -12.90 -1.78 -22.34
CA ARG A 369 -13.55 -3.09 -22.23
C ARG A 369 -14.97 -3.00 -21.67
N LEU A 370 -15.21 -2.06 -20.75
CA LEU A 370 -16.56 -1.76 -20.24
C LEU A 370 -17.47 -1.30 -21.37
N HIS A 371 -16.99 -0.40 -22.22
CA HIS A 371 -17.75 0.08 -23.37
C HIS A 371 -18.13 -1.04 -24.35
N GLU A 372 -17.20 -1.96 -24.63
CA GLU A 372 -17.49 -3.14 -25.47
C GLU A 372 -18.62 -4.00 -24.87
N TYR A 373 -18.62 -4.22 -23.56
CA TYR A 373 -19.70 -4.95 -22.87
C TYR A 373 -21.05 -4.22 -22.93
N GLU A 374 -21.05 -2.90 -22.80
CA GLU A 374 -22.25 -2.07 -22.92
C GLU A 374 -22.83 -2.16 -24.35
N GLU A 375 -21.98 -2.15 -25.38
CA GLU A 375 -22.40 -2.32 -26.78
C GLU A 375 -22.91 -3.73 -27.06
N GLU A 376 -22.24 -4.78 -26.56
CA GLU A 376 -22.70 -6.17 -26.68
C GLU A 376 -24.09 -6.35 -26.05
N ALA A 377 -24.32 -5.81 -24.86
CA ALA A 377 -25.59 -5.90 -24.14
C ALA A 377 -26.76 -5.14 -24.79
N LEU A 378 -26.48 -4.16 -25.65
CA LEU A 378 -27.49 -3.42 -26.43
C LEU A 378 -27.88 -4.14 -27.73
N ASN A 379 -27.03 -5.06 -28.20
CA ASN A 379 -27.21 -5.81 -29.45
C ASN A 379 -27.82 -7.21 -29.24
N ASP A 380 -27.87 -7.70 -27.99
CA ASP A 380 -28.60 -8.90 -27.56
C ASP A 380 -30.03 -8.57 -27.10
#